data_AF-A0A432W8G8-F1
#
_entry.id   AF-A0A432W8G8-F1
#
_cell.length_a   1.000
_cell.length_b   1.000
_cell.length_c   1.000
_cell.angle_alpha   90.00
_cell.angle_beta   90.00
_cell.angle_gamma   90.00
#
_symmetry.space_group_name_H-M   'P 1'
#
loop_
_entity.id
_entity.type
_entity.pdbx_description
1 polymer ?
#
loop_
_entity_poly.entity_id
_entity_poly.type
_entity_poly.pdbx_seq_one_letter_code
_entity_poly.pdbx_strand_id
1 'polypeptide(L)'
;MTGLALIQGLLLAAGCLFFIVGTVGLLRFPDVYTRIHALTKADNLGLGLIVLALLPSVQHLSQAAKLILIWILVLAASSTAGYLIARYSRRHEDTK
;
A
#
# COMPACT_ATOMS: atom_id res chain seq x y z
N MET A 1 4.89 22.26 -18.97
CA MET A 1 4.89 21.28 -17.87
C MET A 1 6.29 20.70 -17.78
N THR A 2 6.97 20.79 -16.63
CA THR A 2 8.31 20.21 -16.48
C THR A 2 8.21 18.68 -16.52
N GLY A 3 9.20 17.99 -17.11
CA GLY A 3 9.18 16.52 -17.21
C GLY A 3 9.03 15.82 -15.85
N LEU A 4 9.58 16.42 -14.80
CA LEU A 4 9.40 15.97 -13.41
C LEU A 4 7.93 15.98 -12.97
N ALA A 5 7.17 17.03 -13.29
CA ALA A 5 5.77 17.13 -12.90
C ALA A 5 4.90 16.04 -13.55
N LEU A 6 5.22 15.63 -14.78
CA LEU A 6 4.56 14.51 -15.44
C LEU A 6 4.84 13.19 -14.72
N ILE A 7 6.09 12.94 -14.35
CA ILE A 7 6.48 11.74 -13.59
C ILE A 7 5.75 11.70 -12.24
N GLN A 8 5.75 12.81 -11.49
CA GLN A 8 5.04 12.89 -10.21
C GLN A 8 3.55 12.62 -10.37
N GLY A 9 2.91 13.23 -11.38
CA GLY A 9 1.50 13.01 -11.68
C GLY A 9 1.19 11.55 -12.02
N LEU A 10 2.03 10.89 -12.83
CA LEU A 10 1.88 9.47 -13.18
C LEU A 10 2.02 8.56 -11.95
N LEU A 11 3.02 8.81 -11.10
CA LEU A 11 3.22 8.01 -9.88
C LEU A 11 2.06 8.21 -8.89
N LEU A 12 1.57 9.44 -8.71
CA LEU A 12 0.40 9.72 -7.88
C LEU A 12 -0.85 9.00 -8.42
N ALA A 13 -1.13 9.14 -9.71
CA ALA A 13 -2.27 8.50 -10.34
C ALA A 13 -2.20 6.97 -10.23
N ALA A 14 -1.02 6.38 -10.46
CA ALA A 14 -0.81 4.94 -10.28
C ALA A 14 -1.00 4.51 -8.82
N GLY A 15 -0.46 5.27 -7.86
CA GLY A 15 -0.64 5.00 -6.43
C GLY A 15 -2.12 5.06 -6.00
N CYS A 16 -2.85 6.08 -6.43
CA CYS A 16 -4.30 6.18 -6.21
C CYS A 16 -5.07 5.02 -6.85
N LEU A 17 -4.69 4.62 -8.07
CA LEU A 17 -5.29 3.46 -8.73
C LEU A 17 -5.07 2.17 -7.95
N PHE A 18 -3.88 1.97 -7.37
CA PHE A 18 -3.62 0.83 -6.48
C PHE A 18 -4.53 0.83 -5.25
N PHE A 19 -4.78 1.99 -4.62
CA PHE A 19 -5.72 2.08 -3.50
C PHE A 19 -7.16 1.80 -3.93
N ILE A 20 -7.61 2.35 -5.06
CA ILE A 20 -8.96 2.08 -5.60
C ILE A 20 -9.13 0.59 -5.88
N VAL A 21 -8.20 -0.02 -6.62
CA VAL A 21 -8.24 -1.45 -6.96
C VAL A 21 -8.12 -2.32 -5.71
N GLY A 22 -7.29 -1.93 -4.75
CA GLY A 22 -7.16 -2.61 -3.46
C GLY A 22 -8.45 -2.60 -2.66
N THR A 23 -9.12 -1.45 -2.56
CA THR A 23 -10.43 -1.32 -1.90
C THR A 23 -11.51 -2.12 -2.63
N VAL A 24 -11.54 -2.06 -3.96
CA VAL A 24 -12.48 -2.87 -4.76
C VAL A 24 -12.21 -4.37 -4.54
N GLY A 25 -10.94 -4.79 -4.51
CA GLY A 25 -10.54 -6.17 -4.21
C GLY A 25 -10.97 -6.61 -2.81
N LEU A 26 -10.80 -5.75 -1.79
CA LEU A 26 -11.27 -6.01 -0.44
C LEU A 26 -12.77 -6.27 -0.37
N LEU A 27 -13.57 -5.50 -1.13
CA LEU A 27 -15.02 -5.60 -1.13
C LEU A 27 -15.55 -6.75 -1.97
N ARG A 28 -14.90 -7.07 -3.09
CA ARG A 28 -15.40 -8.03 -4.08
C ARG A 28 -14.82 -9.44 -3.95
N PHE A 29 -13.62 -9.59 -3.42
CA PHE A 29 -12.98 -10.91 -3.42
C PHE A 29 -13.66 -11.89 -2.45
N PRO A 30 -13.80 -13.17 -2.84
CA PRO A 30 -14.65 -14.12 -2.11
C PRO A 30 -14.03 -14.61 -0.81
N ASP A 31 -12.69 -14.71 -0.72
CA ASP A 31 -12.00 -15.30 0.43
C ASP A 31 -11.04 -14.32 1.13
N VAL A 32 -10.64 -14.67 2.36
CA VAL A 32 -9.78 -13.85 3.21
C VAL A 32 -8.38 -13.67 2.62
N TYR A 33 -7.79 -14.71 2.03
CA TYR A 33 -6.43 -14.67 1.50
C TYR A 33 -6.34 -13.78 0.26
N THR A 34 -7.33 -13.84 -0.65
CA THR A 34 -7.35 -12.93 -1.81
C THR A 34 -7.61 -11.49 -1.40
N ARG A 35 -8.46 -11.23 -0.40
CA ARG A 35 -8.64 -9.87 0.17
C ARG A 35 -7.34 -9.32 0.78
N ILE A 36 -6.61 -10.12 1.55
CA ILE A 36 -5.29 -9.76 2.11
C ILE A 36 -4.29 -9.48 0.99
N HIS A 37 -4.29 -10.30 -0.07
CA HIS A 37 -3.44 -10.06 -1.24
C HIS A 37 -3.74 -8.69 -1.88
N ALA A 38 -5.00 -8.34 -2.09
CA ALA A 38 -5.39 -7.04 -2.64
C ALA A 38 -4.90 -5.88 -1.76
N LEU A 39 -5.19 -5.94 -0.46
CA LEU A 39 -4.83 -4.90 0.51
C LEU A 39 -3.31 -4.70 0.61
N THR A 40 -2.55 -5.78 0.75
CA THR A 40 -1.08 -5.70 0.88
C THR A 40 -0.41 -5.10 -0.36
N LYS A 41 -0.97 -5.26 -1.56
CA LYS A 41 -0.47 -4.58 -2.76
C LYS A 41 -0.76 -3.08 -2.73
N ALA A 42 -1.96 -2.67 -2.30
CA ALA A 42 -2.31 -1.26 -2.16
C ALA A 42 -1.44 -0.55 -1.13
N ASP A 43 -1.27 -1.14 0.07
CA ASP A 43 -0.51 -0.54 1.15
C ASP A 43 1.00 -0.48 0.85
N ASN A 44 1.57 -1.49 0.17
CA ASN A 44 3.00 -1.54 -0.07
C ASN A 44 3.41 -0.79 -1.36
N LEU A 45 2.76 -1.10 -2.49
CA LEU A 45 3.10 -0.49 -3.78
C LEU A 45 2.38 0.84 -3.97
N GLY A 46 1.09 0.92 -3.63
CA GLY A 46 0.31 2.15 -3.76
C GLY A 46 0.89 3.30 -2.94
N LEU A 47 1.12 3.06 -1.64
CA LEU A 47 1.76 4.05 -0.77
C LEU A 47 3.19 4.38 -1.24
N GLY A 48 3.96 3.37 -1.66
CA GLY A 48 5.31 3.56 -2.16
C GLY A 48 5.36 4.50 -3.37
N LEU A 49 4.45 4.34 -4.33
CA LEU A 49 4.33 5.22 -5.49
C LEU A 49 3.96 6.66 -5.09
N ILE A 50 3.05 6.83 -4.13
CA ILE A 50 2.68 8.16 -3.60
C ILE A 50 3.89 8.81 -2.93
N VAL A 51 4.61 8.07 -2.09
CA VAL A 51 5.81 8.59 -1.41
C VAL A 51 6.88 8.98 -2.42
N LEU A 52 7.17 8.13 -3.41
CA LEU A 52 8.14 8.43 -4.47
C LEU A 52 7.73 9.65 -5.31
N ALA A 53 6.43 9.86 -5.55
CA ALA A 53 5.95 11.05 -6.23
C ALA A 53 6.15 12.33 -5.42
N LEU A 54 6.02 12.25 -4.09
CA LEU A 54 6.12 13.40 -3.19
C LEU A 54 7.56 13.76 -2.81
N LEU A 55 8.49 12.79 -2.82
CA LEU A 55 9.89 13.01 -2.45
C LEU A 55 10.56 14.19 -3.18
N PRO A 56 10.41 14.40 -4.50
CA PRO A 56 11.03 15.53 -5.18
C PRO A 56 10.46 16.90 -4.78
N SER A 57 9.29 16.94 -4.15
CA SER A 57 8.61 18.19 -3.73
C SER A 57 8.92 18.59 -2.29
N VAL A 58 9.64 17.77 -1.53
CA VAL A 58 10.00 18.10 -0.14
C VAL A 58 11.09 19.17 -0.10
N GLN A 59 10.97 20.10 0.85
CA GLN A 59 11.94 21.19 1.04
C GLN A 59 13.03 20.81 2.04
N HIS A 60 12.72 19.90 2.97
CA HIS A 60 13.60 19.52 4.07
C HIS A 60 13.86 18.01 4.12
N LEU A 61 15.09 17.63 4.44
CA LEU A 61 15.48 16.23 4.63
C LEU A 61 14.65 15.54 5.72
N SER A 62 14.22 16.28 6.75
CA SER A 62 13.35 15.77 7.81
C SER A 62 11.97 15.35 7.30
N GLN A 63 11.44 16.01 6.26
CA GLN A 63 10.17 15.64 5.63
C GLN A 63 10.35 14.37 4.77
N ALA A 64 11.42 14.30 3.98
CA ALA A 64 11.75 13.10 3.20
C ALA A 64 11.91 11.87 4.10
N ALA A 65 12.65 12.00 5.21
CA ALA A 65 12.84 10.94 6.17
C ALA A 65 11.52 10.47 6.80
N LYS A 66 10.60 11.40 7.12
CA LYS A 66 9.27 11.06 7.63
C LYS A 66 8.45 10.29 6.61
N LEU A 67 8.46 10.69 5.33
CA LEU A 67 7.73 9.98 4.27
C LEU A 67 8.24 8.54 4.09
N ILE A 68 9.57 8.37 4.06
CA ILE A 68 10.19 7.05 3.97
C ILE A 68 9.88 6.21 5.22
N LEU A 69 9.94 6.81 6.41
CA LEU A 69 9.60 6.14 7.65
C LEU A 69 8.14 5.67 7.67
N ILE A 70 7.20 6.52 7.24
CA ILE A 70 5.79 6.16 7.09
C ILE A 70 5.64 4.96 6.16
N TRP A 71 6.31 4.97 5.01
CA TRP A 71 6.24 3.85 4.06
C TRP A 71 6.74 2.54 4.67
N ILE A 72 7.89 2.55 5.35
CA ILE A 72 8.46 1.36 5.99
C ILE A 72 7.56 0.85 7.12
N LEU A 73 7.04 1.75 7.96
CA LEU A 73 6.17 1.38 9.07
C LEU A 73 4.84 0.79 8.57
N VAL A 74 4.24 1.36 7.53
CA VAL A 74 3.02 0.81 6.92
C VAL A 74 3.31 -0.55 6.28
N LEU A 75 4.46 -0.73 5.64
CA LEU A 75 4.86 -2.02 5.04
C LEU A 75 5.00 -3.11 6.11
N ALA A 76 5.63 -2.80 7.24
CA ALA A 76 5.73 -3.71 8.37
C ALA A 76 4.34 -4.00 8.96
N ALA A 77 3.55 -2.97 9.24
CA ALA A 77 2.23 -3.09 9.84
C ALA A 77 1.27 -3.92 8.95
N SER A 78 1.23 -3.66 7.64
CA SER A 78 0.37 -4.38 6.69
C SER A 78 0.76 -5.86 6.58
N SER A 79 2.07 -6.15 6.55
CA SER A 79 2.59 -7.53 6.51
C SER A 79 2.26 -8.29 7.78
N THR A 80 2.43 -7.66 8.96
CA THR A 80 2.07 -8.26 10.25
C THR A 80 0.57 -8.49 10.34
N ALA A 81 -0.26 -7.50 10.00
CA ALA A 81 -1.72 -7.62 10.03
C ALA A 81 -2.20 -8.73 9.08
N GLY A 82 -1.72 -8.74 7.83
CA GLY A 82 -2.04 -9.78 6.86
C GLY A 82 -1.65 -11.18 7.33
N TYR A 83 -0.45 -11.35 7.91
CA TYR A 83 -0.02 -12.63 8.46
C TYR A 83 -0.91 -13.10 9.62
N LEU A 84 -1.22 -12.22 10.57
CA LEU A 84 -2.05 -12.57 11.73
C LEU A 84 -3.47 -12.96 11.31
N ILE A 85 -4.08 -12.21 10.39
CA ILE A 85 -5.43 -12.52 9.87
C ILE A 85 -5.42 -13.84 9.09
N ALA A 86 -4.44 -14.05 8.20
CA ALA A 86 -4.33 -15.29 7.43
C ALA A 86 -4.10 -16.51 8.35
N ARG A 87 -3.24 -16.37 9.36
CA ARG A 87 -2.99 -17.43 10.35
C ARG A 87 -4.24 -17.77 11.15
N TYR A 88 -5.02 -16.77 11.53
CA TYR A 88 -6.27 -16.96 12.25
C TYR A 88 -7.32 -17.65 11.36
N SER A 89 -7.50 -17.20 10.12
CA SER A 89 -8.42 -17.80 9.16
C SER A 89 -8.12 -19.27 8.93
N ARG A 90 -6.84 -19.62 8.71
CA ARG A 90 -6.41 -21.01 8.48
C ARG A 90 -6.76 -21.94 9.64
N ARG A 91 -6.55 -21.49 10.88
CA ARG A 91 -6.88 -22.29 12.08
C ARG A 91 -8.38 -22.55 12.22
N HIS A 92 -9.20 -21.60 11.79
CA HIS A 92 -10.66 -21.74 11.82
C HIS A 92 -11.19 -22.67 10.71
N GLU A 93 -10.49 -22.76 9.58
CA GLU A 93 -10.79 -23.75 8.53
C GLU A 93 -10.46 -25.18 9.01
N ASP A 94 -9.32 -25.38 9.68
CA ASP A 94 -8.88 -26.69 10.18
C ASP A 94 -9.75 -27.28 11.32
N THR A 95 -10.60 -26.47 11.95
CA THR A 95 -11.47 -26.89 13.07
C THR A 95 -12.87 -27.34 12.59
N LYS A 96 -13.19 -27.16 11.31
CA LYS A 96 -14.45 -27.62 10.70
C LYS A 96 -14.27 -28.99 10.06
#